data_AF-A0A4Q9MW38-F1
#
_entry.id   AF-A0A4Q9MW38-F1
#
_cell.length_a   1.000
_cell.length_b   1.000
_cell.length_c   1.000
_cell.angle_alpha   90.00
_cell.angle_beta   90.00
_cell.angle_gamma   90.00
#
_symmetry.space_group_name_H-M   'P 1'
#
loop_
_entity.id
_entity.type
_entity.pdbx_description
1 polymer ?
#
loop_
_entity_poly.entity_id
_entity_poly.type
_entity_poly.pdbx_seq_one_letter_code
_entity_poly.pdbx_strand_id
1 'polypeptide(L)'
;MALSVTLKRVLFLAVATLVAVVAVDATQVMQRPATYKNTPHKVQTNATAEPKVVHKRANTHVQAAYFTNWGIYGANFQPTDIVPAPLTHILYAFADVSSDTGAISLTDSYADEQKHFPGDSWDETGNNLYGCLKQLYLLKLAQRNLKVLLSIGGWTYSQSGHFNFVTDSSKRATFVSDAVQLIEDYGFDGIDIDFEYPNSDALASGFTSLLSELRTAFNNLQTQKGDATPYELTAAVAAGSDNYAFYQVKQMDASLTFWNLMAYDYAGSWLTFADNQANVYGGTRTNVSTDKAVTFYLANGATAGKINVGIPLYGRAFENTTGLGAPYNGVGPGTIQAGIYSYNVLPLSGATVFENTTDITSYSYDASKGELVSYDTPHIATLKAQYVQSKGLAGSMFWDLSTDKTGSDSLVGTTAGVYGSLDQTQNHIDYPNSKWDNIRNNMGQGGSGSSSSTSAPSSPTSTPVTPTSTSTSASTSPTSGSGLCAGVSAWSSSAVYTGGQSATYNGDLWTASWWTEGDTPGGAAGVWVDKGKC
;
A
#
# COMPACT_ATOMS: atom_id res chain seq x y z
N MET A 1 -22.37 40.92 -53.75
CA MET A 1 -22.76 39.70 -54.48
C MET A 1 -21.51 38.85 -54.69
N ALA A 2 -21.58 37.59 -54.27
CA ALA A 2 -20.75 36.45 -54.67
C ALA A 2 -19.23 36.66 -54.83
N LEU A 3 -18.46 36.34 -53.78
CA LEU A 3 -17.16 35.71 -53.96
C LEU A 3 -17.25 34.22 -53.59
N SER A 4 -17.45 33.46 -54.66
CA SER A 4 -16.91 32.13 -54.98
C SER A 4 -16.61 31.14 -53.84
N VAL A 5 -17.30 30.02 -53.96
CA VAL A 5 -17.25 28.65 -53.38
C VAL A 5 -15.84 28.04 -53.13
N THR A 6 -14.75 28.78 -53.31
CA THR A 6 -13.37 28.26 -53.15
C THR A 6 -12.85 28.35 -51.71
N LEU A 7 -13.51 29.10 -50.82
CA LEU A 7 -13.08 29.24 -49.41
C LEU A 7 -13.71 28.22 -48.43
N LYS A 8 -14.61 27.34 -48.90
CA LYS A 8 -15.23 26.28 -48.07
C LYS A 8 -14.63 24.87 -48.28
N ARG A 9 -13.59 24.73 -49.11
CA ARG A 9 -12.84 23.46 -49.27
C ARG A 9 -11.43 23.47 -48.68
N VAL A 10 -10.95 24.62 -48.21
CA VAL A 10 -9.64 24.72 -47.52
C VAL A 10 -9.77 24.61 -46.00
N LEU A 11 -10.99 24.64 -45.45
CA LEU A 11 -11.23 24.49 -44.00
C LEU A 11 -11.72 23.09 -43.57
N PHE A 12 -11.70 22.10 -44.47
CA PHE A 12 -12.07 20.71 -44.17
C PHE A 12 -10.95 19.70 -44.50
N LEU A 13 -9.73 20.18 -44.75
CA LEU A 13 -8.54 19.34 -44.99
C LEU A 13 -7.35 19.73 -44.09
N ALA A 14 -7.62 20.26 -42.90
CA ALA A 14 -6.61 20.62 -41.91
C ALA A 14 -6.84 19.94 -40.53
N VAL A 15 -7.53 18.78 -40.53
CA VAL A 15 -7.80 17.97 -39.31
C VAL A 15 -7.24 16.53 -39.44
N ALA A 16 -6.46 16.21 -40.47
CA ALA A 16 -6.08 14.81 -40.73
C ALA A 16 -4.59 14.47 -40.72
N THR A 17 -3.67 15.39 -40.45
CA THR A 17 -2.23 15.08 -40.57
C THR A 17 -1.35 15.90 -39.61
N LEU A 18 -1.37 15.55 -38.32
CA LEU A 18 -0.20 15.68 -37.45
C LEU A 18 -0.33 14.79 -36.19
N VAL A 19 -0.55 13.49 -36.39
CA VAL A 19 -0.31 12.47 -35.35
C VAL A 19 0.60 11.42 -35.98
N ALA A 20 1.89 11.74 -36.02
CA ALA A 20 2.95 10.77 -36.24
C ALA A 20 4.27 11.38 -35.80
N VAL A 21 5.08 10.55 -35.15
CA VAL A 21 6.46 10.77 -34.70
C VAL A 21 6.60 11.45 -33.34
N VAL A 22 6.47 10.65 -32.27
CA VAL A 22 7.64 10.28 -31.43
C VAL A 22 7.41 8.82 -30.95
N ALA A 23 7.70 7.85 -31.81
CA ALA A 23 8.04 6.50 -31.34
C ALA A 23 9.57 6.50 -31.19
N VAL A 24 10.03 6.70 -29.96
CA VAL A 24 11.41 6.42 -29.57
C VAL A 24 11.34 5.36 -28.49
N ASP A 25 11.52 4.13 -28.95
CA ASP A 25 12.02 2.92 -28.28
C ASP A 25 11.91 2.81 -26.75
N ALA A 26 10.86 2.14 -26.29
CA ALA A 26 10.84 1.43 -25.01
C ALA A 26 11.53 0.05 -25.08
N THR A 27 12.38 -0.20 -26.09
CA THR A 27 12.97 -1.51 -26.39
C THR A 27 14.37 -1.73 -25.78
N GLN A 28 14.81 -0.90 -24.82
CA GLN A 28 16.10 -1.13 -24.14
C GLN A 28 16.07 -1.15 -22.60
N VAL A 29 14.90 -1.18 -21.95
CA VAL A 29 14.81 -1.29 -20.47
C VAL A 29 14.46 -2.71 -19.99
N MET A 30 14.32 -3.69 -20.90
CA MET A 30 13.97 -5.07 -20.56
C MET A 30 15.12 -6.07 -20.74
N GLN A 31 16.31 -5.76 -20.21
CA GLN A 31 17.25 -6.84 -19.88
C GLN A 31 17.00 -7.32 -18.45
N ARG A 32 16.56 -8.57 -18.33
CA ARG A 32 16.56 -9.31 -17.07
C ARG A 32 17.98 -9.29 -16.49
N PRO A 33 18.20 -8.81 -15.26
CA PRO A 33 19.49 -8.95 -14.59
C PRO A 33 19.85 -10.44 -14.47
N ALA A 34 21.12 -10.77 -14.70
CA ALA A 34 21.66 -12.13 -14.57
C ALA A 34 21.50 -12.72 -13.14
N THR A 35 21.11 -11.89 -12.18
CA THR A 35 20.94 -12.19 -10.75
C THR A 35 19.50 -12.56 -10.34
N TYR A 36 18.52 -12.63 -11.25
CA TYR A 36 17.15 -13.09 -10.93
C TYR A 36 17.10 -14.52 -10.36
N LYS A 37 18.15 -15.33 -10.58
CA LYS A 37 18.31 -16.67 -9.99
C LYS A 37 19.04 -16.67 -8.64
N ASN A 38 19.44 -15.50 -8.14
CA ASN A 38 19.98 -15.43 -6.79
C ASN A 38 18.84 -15.79 -5.84
N THR A 39 19.08 -16.82 -5.04
CA THR A 39 18.12 -17.24 -4.04
C THR A 39 17.90 -16.04 -3.11
N PRO A 40 16.64 -15.64 -2.84
CA PRO A 40 16.35 -14.70 -1.77
C PRO A 40 17.08 -15.17 -0.51
N HIS A 41 17.54 -14.25 0.34
CA HIS A 41 18.00 -14.61 1.67
C HIS A 41 16.87 -15.39 2.36
N LYS A 42 16.96 -16.72 2.32
CA LYS A 42 16.03 -17.60 3.02
C LYS A 42 16.24 -17.33 4.49
N VAL A 43 15.27 -16.68 5.12
CA VAL A 43 15.12 -16.79 6.58
C VAL A 43 14.93 -18.29 6.85
N GLN A 44 15.89 -18.91 7.52
CA GLN A 44 15.70 -20.28 8.01
C GLN A 44 14.64 -20.22 9.11
N THR A 45 13.43 -20.70 8.82
CA THR A 45 12.31 -20.80 9.77
C THR A 45 12.44 -22.02 10.71
N ASN A 46 13.63 -22.58 10.89
CA ASN A 46 13.87 -23.79 11.69
C ASN A 46 14.39 -23.48 13.11
N ALA A 47 13.75 -22.55 13.82
CA ALA A 47 14.01 -22.39 15.24
C ALA A 47 12.68 -22.38 15.99
N THR A 48 12.41 -23.46 16.73
CA THR A 48 11.47 -23.47 17.85
C THR A 48 11.91 -22.39 18.85
N ALA A 49 11.38 -21.18 18.68
CA ALA A 49 11.63 -20.06 19.58
C ALA A 49 10.64 -20.13 20.74
N GLU A 50 11.14 -20.39 21.95
CA GLU A 50 10.32 -20.23 23.15
C GLU A 50 10.06 -18.72 23.39
N PRO A 51 8.79 -18.29 23.49
CA PRO A 51 8.45 -16.89 23.68
C PRO A 51 8.88 -16.42 25.07
N LYS A 52 9.88 -15.53 25.13
CA LYS A 52 10.23 -14.81 26.35
C LYS A 52 9.41 -13.52 26.44
N VAL A 53 8.53 -13.45 27.43
CA VAL A 53 7.79 -12.23 27.79
C VAL A 53 8.78 -11.18 28.30
N VAL A 54 8.83 -10.02 27.65
CA VAL A 54 9.60 -8.85 28.13
C VAL A 54 8.66 -7.65 28.21
N HIS A 55 8.63 -7.01 29.37
CA HIS A 55 7.82 -5.81 29.62
C HIS A 55 8.38 -4.57 28.89
N LYS A 56 7.47 -3.67 28.48
CA LYS A 56 7.73 -2.35 27.88
C LYS A 56 8.80 -1.58 28.66
N ARG A 57 9.97 -1.35 28.06
CA ARG A 57 11.03 -0.50 28.64
C ARG A 57 10.75 0.97 28.30
N ALA A 58 11.05 1.87 29.22
CA ALA A 58 11.22 3.28 28.88
C ALA A 58 12.36 3.41 27.84
N ASN A 59 12.17 4.26 26.81
CA ASN A 59 13.11 4.56 25.71
C ASN A 59 13.08 3.64 24.46
N THR A 60 11.96 3.00 24.15
CA THR A 60 11.78 2.28 22.87
C THR A 60 11.03 3.12 21.84
N HIS A 61 11.42 3.05 20.56
CA HIS A 61 10.80 3.83 19.48
C HIS A 61 9.95 2.96 18.54
N VAL A 62 8.96 3.58 17.93
CA VAL A 62 8.16 3.03 16.85
C VAL A 62 8.86 3.25 15.51
N GLN A 63 8.82 2.21 14.69
CA GLN A 63 9.19 2.21 13.27
C GLN A 63 8.03 1.55 12.52
N ALA A 64 7.16 2.37 11.95
CA ALA A 64 6.00 1.93 11.19
C ALA A 64 6.24 2.17 9.69
N ALA A 65 5.74 1.32 8.82
CA ALA A 65 5.82 1.58 7.39
C ALA A 65 4.62 1.01 6.64
N TYR A 66 4.17 1.73 5.61
CA TYR A 66 3.09 1.28 4.76
C TYR A 66 3.57 0.21 3.77
N PHE A 67 2.82 -0.89 3.70
CA PHE A 67 2.90 -1.88 2.63
C PHE A 67 1.62 -1.79 1.81
N THR A 68 1.75 -1.51 0.52
CA THR A 68 0.60 -1.35 -0.38
C THR A 68 0.26 -2.68 -1.06
N ASN A 69 -1.01 -3.08 -1.04
CA ASN A 69 -1.42 -4.35 -1.67
C ASN A 69 -1.17 -4.35 -3.19
N TRP A 70 -1.31 -3.20 -3.85
CA TRP A 70 -0.96 -3.03 -5.26
C TRP A 70 0.56 -3.03 -5.54
N GLY A 71 1.40 -2.91 -4.50
CA GLY A 71 2.86 -2.94 -4.60
C GLY A 71 3.39 -4.24 -5.22
N ILE A 72 2.64 -5.34 -5.11
CA ILE A 72 3.01 -6.64 -5.67
C ILE A 72 3.02 -6.70 -7.20
N TYR A 73 2.41 -5.70 -7.87
CA TYR A 73 2.26 -5.64 -9.32
C TYR A 73 3.40 -4.82 -9.96
N GLY A 74 3.14 -3.55 -10.29
CA GLY A 74 4.06 -2.71 -11.05
C GLY A 74 5.38 -2.42 -10.31
N ALA A 75 5.32 -2.20 -9.00
CA ALA A 75 6.53 -2.05 -8.18
C ALA A 75 7.24 -3.39 -7.95
N ASN A 76 6.54 -4.52 -8.16
CA ASN A 76 7.00 -5.88 -7.89
C ASN A 76 7.65 -6.03 -6.49
N PHE A 77 7.10 -5.33 -5.50
CA PHE A 77 7.53 -5.41 -4.12
C PHE A 77 6.60 -6.36 -3.36
N GLN A 78 7.13 -7.51 -2.97
CA GLN A 78 6.39 -8.58 -2.33
C GLN A 78 6.55 -8.49 -0.81
N PRO A 79 5.64 -9.09 -0.01
CA PRO A 79 5.84 -9.20 1.44
C PRO A 79 7.16 -9.90 1.81
N THR A 80 7.64 -10.81 0.95
CA THR A 80 8.93 -11.50 1.12
C THR A 80 10.15 -10.60 0.93
N ASP A 81 9.98 -9.41 0.36
CA ASP A 81 11.04 -8.42 0.17
C ASP A 81 11.17 -7.47 1.38
N ILE A 82 10.21 -7.51 2.31
CA ILE A 82 10.25 -6.71 3.54
C ILE A 82 11.45 -7.14 4.37
N VAL A 83 12.26 -6.18 4.78
CA VAL A 83 13.29 -6.36 5.81
C VAL A 83 12.65 -6.03 7.17
N PRO A 84 12.33 -7.03 8.02
CA PRO A 84 11.48 -6.80 9.19
C PRO A 84 12.24 -6.26 10.41
N ALA A 85 13.55 -6.51 10.51
CA ALA A 85 14.37 -6.13 11.67
C ALA A 85 14.30 -4.63 12.07
N PRO A 86 14.32 -3.65 11.14
CA PRO A 86 14.18 -2.23 11.49
C PRO A 86 12.72 -1.77 11.68
N LEU A 87 11.75 -2.68 11.65
CA LEU A 87 10.32 -2.38 11.76
C LEU A 87 9.73 -2.91 13.07
N THR A 88 8.69 -2.20 13.51
CA THR A 88 7.83 -2.59 14.64
C THR A 88 6.37 -2.69 14.23
N HIS A 89 5.97 -1.99 13.15
CA HIS A 89 4.62 -2.01 12.61
C HIS A 89 4.67 -2.03 11.07
N ILE A 90 3.80 -2.81 10.46
CA ILE A 90 3.44 -2.72 9.05
C ILE A 90 1.98 -2.24 8.98
N LEU A 91 1.74 -1.21 8.19
CA LEU A 91 0.40 -0.68 7.91
C LEU A 91 -0.02 -1.19 6.52
N TYR A 92 -0.93 -2.16 6.47
CA TYR A 92 -1.37 -2.79 5.22
C TYR A 92 -2.41 -1.91 4.52
N ALA A 93 -2.01 -1.29 3.41
CA ALA A 93 -2.79 -0.30 2.68
C ALA A 93 -3.37 -0.87 1.37
N PHE A 94 -4.63 -0.64 1.01
CA PHE A 94 -5.71 -0.08 1.84
C PHE A 94 -6.98 -0.91 1.69
N ALA A 95 -7.76 -0.97 2.77
CA ALA A 95 -9.18 -1.27 2.65
C ALA A 95 -9.99 0.00 2.36
N ASP A 96 -11.14 -0.18 1.70
CA ASP A 96 -12.14 0.85 1.43
C ASP A 96 -13.31 0.77 2.43
N VAL A 97 -14.15 1.80 2.44
CA VAL A 97 -15.36 1.90 3.25
C VAL A 97 -16.56 2.36 2.41
N SER A 98 -17.69 1.70 2.59
CA SER A 98 -18.96 2.11 2.01
C SER A 98 -19.54 3.32 2.74
N SER A 99 -19.68 4.47 2.07
CA SER A 99 -20.32 5.66 2.65
C SER A 99 -21.80 5.45 3.01
N ASP A 100 -22.47 4.52 2.34
CA ASP A 100 -23.88 4.21 2.54
C ASP A 100 -24.13 3.37 3.79
N THR A 101 -23.20 2.50 4.15
CA THR A 101 -23.41 1.50 5.22
C THR A 101 -22.39 1.59 6.36
N GLY A 102 -21.20 2.16 6.10
CA GLY A 102 -20.04 2.08 6.97
C GLY A 102 -19.29 0.74 6.90
N ALA A 103 -19.69 -0.17 6.01
CA ALA A 103 -19.02 -1.48 5.88
C ALA A 103 -17.61 -1.35 5.29
N ILE A 104 -16.68 -2.16 5.80
CA ILE A 104 -15.27 -2.19 5.34
C ILE A 104 -15.09 -3.30 4.29
N SER A 105 -14.36 -3.02 3.22
CA SER A 105 -14.01 -3.99 2.20
C SER A 105 -12.53 -3.98 1.85
N LEU A 106 -11.92 -5.17 1.81
CA LEU A 106 -10.64 -5.37 1.14
C LEU A 106 -10.77 -5.04 -0.36
N THR A 107 -9.72 -4.50 -0.95
CA THR A 107 -9.80 -3.84 -2.26
C THR A 107 -9.28 -4.72 -3.40
N ASP A 108 -8.51 -5.77 -3.09
CA ASP A 108 -7.97 -6.68 -4.08
C ASP A 108 -7.83 -8.10 -3.51
N SER A 109 -8.89 -8.91 -3.66
CA SER A 109 -8.88 -10.29 -3.17
C SER A 109 -7.73 -11.15 -3.72
N TYR A 110 -7.18 -10.84 -4.91
CA TYR A 110 -6.04 -11.60 -5.42
C TYR A 110 -4.78 -11.28 -4.62
N ALA A 111 -4.46 -9.99 -4.49
CA ALA A 111 -3.31 -9.53 -3.70
C ALA A 111 -3.46 -9.88 -2.22
N ASP A 112 -4.64 -9.67 -1.66
CA ASP A 112 -4.92 -9.77 -0.24
C ASP A 112 -4.99 -11.24 0.21
N GLU A 113 -5.66 -12.11 -0.55
CA GLU A 113 -6.13 -13.41 -0.05
C GLU A 113 -5.75 -14.62 -0.90
N GLN A 114 -5.49 -14.47 -2.21
CA GLN A 114 -5.45 -15.63 -3.13
C GLN A 114 -4.07 -15.91 -3.71
N LYS A 115 -3.23 -14.90 -3.92
CA LYS A 115 -1.91 -15.09 -4.54
C LYS A 115 -1.09 -16.09 -3.74
N HIS A 116 -0.68 -17.18 -4.38
CA HIS A 116 0.20 -18.17 -3.77
C HIS A 116 1.65 -17.73 -3.90
N PHE A 117 2.35 -17.71 -2.78
CA PHE A 117 3.78 -17.46 -2.70
C PHE A 117 4.56 -18.78 -2.59
N PRO A 118 5.88 -18.78 -2.83
CA PRO A 118 6.70 -19.98 -2.64
C PRO A 118 6.53 -20.57 -1.23
N GLY A 119 6.07 -21.82 -1.17
CA GLY A 119 5.76 -22.52 0.08
C GLY A 119 4.26 -22.73 0.32
N ASP A 120 3.40 -22.03 -0.42
CA ASP A 120 1.95 -22.23 -0.37
C ASP A 120 1.53 -23.48 -1.15
N SER A 121 0.66 -24.28 -0.55
CA SER A 121 0.11 -25.49 -1.15
C SER A 121 -1.13 -25.16 -1.97
N TRP A 122 -1.20 -25.66 -3.21
CA TRP A 122 -2.43 -25.58 -4.02
C TRP A 122 -3.49 -26.60 -3.61
N ASP A 123 -3.09 -27.61 -2.83
CA ASP A 123 -3.93 -28.73 -2.42
C ASP A 123 -4.28 -28.68 -0.93
N GLU A 124 -4.09 -27.54 -0.25
CA GLU A 124 -4.44 -27.39 1.17
C GLU A 124 -5.97 -27.46 1.33
N THR A 125 -6.46 -28.47 2.05
CA THR A 125 -7.89 -28.62 2.33
C THR A 125 -8.38 -27.59 3.34
N GLY A 126 -9.64 -27.15 3.23
CA GLY A 126 -10.25 -26.20 4.15
C GLY A 126 -10.39 -24.80 3.55
N ASN A 127 -10.79 -23.84 4.39
CA ASN A 127 -10.87 -22.44 4.02
C ASN A 127 -9.59 -21.73 4.47
N ASN A 128 -8.62 -21.58 3.57
CA ASN A 128 -7.27 -21.11 3.89
C ASN A 128 -6.96 -19.74 3.28
N LEU A 129 -6.31 -18.88 4.07
CA LEU A 129 -5.82 -17.59 3.61
C LEU A 129 -4.49 -17.75 2.86
N TYR A 130 -4.34 -17.05 1.74
CA TYR A 130 -3.07 -16.85 1.01
C TYR A 130 -2.79 -15.35 0.86
N GLY A 131 -2.21 -14.95 -0.27
CA GLY A 131 -1.95 -13.55 -0.58
C GLY A 131 -0.96 -12.91 0.38
N CYS A 132 -0.95 -11.58 0.37
CA CYS A 132 -0.07 -10.80 1.21
C CYS A 132 -0.40 -10.97 2.68
N LEU A 133 -1.68 -11.15 3.02
CA LEU A 133 -2.11 -11.25 4.42
C LEU A 133 -1.57 -12.52 5.08
N LYS A 134 -1.52 -13.66 4.38
CA LYS A 134 -0.80 -14.84 4.89
C LYS A 134 0.68 -14.56 5.13
N GLN A 135 1.36 -13.90 4.18
CA GLN A 135 2.79 -13.63 4.30
C GLN A 135 3.12 -12.67 5.45
N LEU A 136 2.29 -11.65 5.66
CA LEU A 136 2.41 -10.72 6.78
C LEU A 136 2.16 -11.43 8.12
N TYR A 137 1.20 -12.36 8.19
CA TYR A 137 1.02 -13.19 9.37
C TYR A 137 2.24 -14.08 9.64
N LEU A 138 2.86 -14.67 8.62
CA LEU A 138 4.11 -15.43 8.77
C LEU A 138 5.27 -14.54 9.28
N LEU A 139 5.35 -13.29 8.84
CA LEU A 139 6.32 -12.32 9.38
C LEU A 139 6.07 -12.02 10.85
N LYS A 140 4.81 -11.90 11.28
CA LYS A 140 4.45 -11.75 12.71
C LYS A 140 4.94 -12.93 13.54
N LEU A 141 4.81 -14.15 13.03
CA LEU A 141 5.30 -15.35 13.72
C LEU A 141 6.81 -15.37 13.84
N ALA A 142 7.52 -14.98 12.77
CA ALA A 142 8.97 -14.92 12.75
C ALA A 142 9.54 -13.80 13.65
N GLN A 143 8.84 -12.66 13.73
CA GLN A 143 9.26 -11.50 14.50
C GLN A 143 8.14 -11.06 15.45
N ARG A 144 8.16 -11.60 16.67
CA ARG A 144 7.07 -11.43 17.64
C ARG A 144 6.83 -10.01 18.15
N ASN A 145 7.70 -9.04 17.86
CA ASN A 145 7.48 -7.62 18.17
C ASN A 145 7.01 -6.79 16.96
N LEU A 146 6.78 -7.42 15.81
CA LEU A 146 6.25 -6.81 14.60
C LEU A 146 4.72 -6.90 14.59
N LYS A 147 4.04 -5.75 14.58
CA LYS A 147 2.58 -5.67 14.48
C LYS A 147 2.17 -5.42 13.04
N VAL A 148 1.03 -5.95 12.63
CA VAL A 148 0.42 -5.66 11.32
C VAL A 148 -0.96 -5.08 11.57
N LEU A 149 -1.18 -3.85 11.12
CA LEU A 149 -2.48 -3.17 11.18
C LEU A 149 -3.06 -3.09 9.78
N LEU A 150 -4.38 -3.26 9.66
CA LEU A 150 -5.08 -2.90 8.42
C LEU A 150 -5.26 -1.39 8.38
N SER A 151 -4.80 -0.73 7.32
CA SER A 151 -5.08 0.67 7.08
C SER A 151 -6.31 0.83 6.19
N ILE A 152 -7.26 1.65 6.64
CA ILE A 152 -8.55 1.86 5.99
C ILE A 152 -8.64 3.32 5.54
N GLY A 153 -8.86 3.52 4.24
CA GLY A 153 -8.93 4.84 3.63
C GLY A 153 -7.73 5.13 2.73
N GLY A 154 -6.94 6.15 3.07
CA GLY A 154 -5.94 6.75 2.20
C GLY A 154 -6.57 7.77 1.25
N TRP A 155 -5.74 8.50 0.51
CA TRP A 155 -6.19 9.58 -0.38
C TRP A 155 -7.41 9.20 -1.22
N THR A 156 -7.33 8.12 -2.02
CA THR A 156 -8.40 7.71 -2.95
C THR A 156 -9.71 7.39 -2.23
N TYR A 157 -9.66 6.56 -1.19
CA TYR A 157 -10.84 6.13 -0.44
C TYR A 157 -11.27 7.12 0.65
N SER A 158 -10.68 8.33 0.64
CA SER A 158 -11.18 9.49 1.38
C SER A 158 -11.95 10.47 0.53
N GLN A 159 -11.81 10.38 -0.81
CA GLN A 159 -12.49 11.28 -1.74
C GLN A 159 -13.98 10.93 -1.87
N SER A 160 -14.71 11.77 -2.61
CA SER A 160 -16.09 11.51 -3.04
C SER A 160 -17.06 11.16 -1.89
N GLY A 161 -16.77 11.61 -0.67
CA GLY A 161 -17.62 11.39 0.49
C GLY A 161 -17.58 9.98 1.05
N HIS A 162 -16.57 9.16 0.75
CA HIS A 162 -16.41 7.81 1.30
C HIS A 162 -16.54 7.79 2.83
N PHE A 163 -15.92 8.75 3.52
CA PHE A 163 -16.00 8.90 4.98
C PHE A 163 -17.25 9.63 5.51
N ASN A 164 -18.23 10.02 4.68
CA ASN A 164 -19.44 10.70 5.19
C ASN A 164 -20.24 9.85 6.19
N PHE A 165 -20.06 8.52 6.16
CA PHE A 165 -20.67 7.59 7.11
C PHE A 165 -20.35 7.92 8.57
N VAL A 166 -19.23 8.59 8.86
CA VAL A 166 -18.82 8.92 10.25
C VAL A 166 -19.84 9.82 10.96
N THR A 167 -20.67 10.54 10.21
CA THR A 167 -21.73 11.40 10.76
C THR A 167 -22.97 10.62 11.22
N ASP A 168 -23.08 9.34 10.90
CA ASP A 168 -24.21 8.47 11.27
C ASP A 168 -23.75 7.37 12.24
N SER A 169 -24.31 7.35 13.45
CA SER A 169 -23.93 6.38 14.49
C SER A 169 -24.19 4.94 14.12
N SER A 170 -25.22 4.64 13.32
CA SER A 170 -25.55 3.27 12.91
C SER A 170 -24.52 2.76 11.91
N LYS A 171 -24.05 3.64 11.02
CA LYS A 171 -22.99 3.30 10.05
C LYS A 171 -21.63 3.16 10.74
N ARG A 172 -21.33 4.01 11.72
CA ARG A 172 -20.13 3.81 12.56
C ARG A 172 -20.17 2.49 13.32
N ALA A 173 -21.33 2.10 13.85
CA ALA A 173 -21.46 0.80 14.51
C ALA A 173 -21.18 -0.39 13.56
N THR A 174 -21.61 -0.28 12.29
CA THR A 174 -21.28 -1.26 11.25
C THR A 174 -19.77 -1.31 11.01
N PHE A 175 -19.13 -0.15 10.82
CA PHE A 175 -17.68 -0.04 10.66
C PHE A 175 -16.92 -0.69 11.83
N VAL A 176 -17.33 -0.39 13.06
CA VAL A 176 -16.69 -0.91 14.28
C VAL A 176 -16.81 -2.43 14.36
N SER A 177 -17.97 -2.98 13.99
CA SER A 177 -18.19 -4.42 13.93
C SER A 177 -17.27 -5.08 12.90
N ASP A 178 -17.21 -4.52 11.69
CA ASP A 178 -16.36 -5.04 10.61
C ASP A 178 -14.87 -4.97 11.00
N ALA A 179 -14.43 -3.87 11.63
CA ALA A 179 -13.05 -3.71 12.09
C ALA A 179 -12.64 -4.82 13.08
N VAL A 180 -13.51 -5.15 14.04
CA VAL A 180 -13.27 -6.26 14.98
C VAL A 180 -13.25 -7.61 14.25
N GLN A 181 -14.16 -7.83 13.31
CA GLN A 181 -14.19 -9.08 12.54
C GLN A 181 -12.94 -9.24 11.67
N LEU A 182 -12.46 -8.17 11.03
CA LEU A 182 -11.25 -8.18 10.22
C LEU A 182 -10.00 -8.43 11.05
N ILE A 183 -9.91 -7.89 12.27
CA ILE A 183 -8.86 -8.21 13.24
C ILE A 183 -8.81 -9.72 13.49
N GLU A 184 -9.97 -10.33 13.80
CA GLU A 184 -10.05 -11.76 14.07
C GLU A 184 -9.77 -12.60 12.83
N ASP A 185 -10.37 -12.28 11.68
CA ASP A 185 -10.25 -13.07 10.46
C ASP A 185 -8.82 -13.10 9.94
N TYR A 186 -8.18 -11.95 9.78
CA TYR A 186 -6.89 -11.86 9.08
C TYR A 186 -5.69 -11.79 10.03
N GLY A 187 -5.94 -11.83 11.33
CA GLY A 187 -4.88 -11.83 12.34
C GLY A 187 -4.16 -10.49 12.46
N PHE A 188 -4.89 -9.37 12.41
CA PHE A 188 -4.30 -8.04 12.61
C PHE A 188 -4.10 -7.70 14.09
N ASP A 189 -3.11 -6.88 14.39
CA ASP A 189 -2.85 -6.34 15.73
C ASP A 189 -3.67 -5.09 16.05
N GLY A 190 -4.39 -4.56 15.05
CA GLY A 190 -5.12 -3.32 15.17
C GLY A 190 -5.57 -2.75 13.82
N ILE A 191 -6.09 -1.54 13.86
CA ILE A 191 -6.58 -0.79 12.70
C ILE A 191 -5.91 0.59 12.66
N ASP A 192 -5.52 1.01 11.46
CA ASP A 192 -5.12 2.36 11.13
C ASP A 192 -6.23 3.03 10.31
N ILE A 193 -6.62 4.26 10.69
CA ILE A 193 -7.60 5.04 9.92
C ILE A 193 -6.90 6.19 9.21
N ASP A 194 -6.98 6.20 7.89
CA ASP A 194 -6.42 7.24 7.05
C ASP A 194 -7.55 8.00 6.34
N PHE A 195 -8.12 8.99 7.04
CA PHE A 195 -9.19 9.85 6.52
C PHE A 195 -8.61 11.21 6.09
N GLU A 196 -8.50 11.41 4.77
CA GLU A 196 -7.91 12.59 4.13
C GLU A 196 -8.94 13.49 3.41
N TYR A 197 -9.52 14.52 4.03
CA TYR A 197 -9.45 14.92 5.44
C TYR A 197 -10.84 15.34 5.93
N PRO A 198 -11.16 15.24 7.24
CA PRO A 198 -12.33 15.91 7.78
C PRO A 198 -12.23 17.42 7.55
N ASN A 199 -13.21 17.98 6.84
CA ASN A 199 -13.23 19.38 6.41
C ASN A 199 -14.44 20.18 6.94
N SER A 200 -15.11 19.63 7.95
CA SER A 200 -16.22 20.27 8.65
C SER A 200 -16.31 19.77 10.10
N ASP A 201 -16.92 20.57 10.98
CA ASP A 201 -17.10 20.20 12.39
C ASP A 201 -17.91 18.91 12.57
N ALA A 202 -18.85 18.64 11.67
CA ALA A 202 -19.66 17.42 11.67
C ALA A 202 -18.80 16.19 11.35
N LEU A 203 -17.96 16.26 10.32
CA LEU A 203 -17.02 15.18 9.97
C LEU A 203 -15.97 14.98 11.05
N ALA A 204 -15.41 16.07 11.61
CA ALA A 204 -14.45 16.01 12.70
C ALA A 204 -15.01 15.34 13.97
N SER A 205 -16.22 15.72 14.37
CA SER A 205 -16.89 15.14 15.53
C SER A 205 -17.29 13.67 15.29
N GLY A 206 -17.75 13.36 14.07
CA GLY A 206 -18.05 11.99 13.65
C GLY A 206 -16.81 11.09 13.67
N PHE A 207 -15.68 11.57 13.13
CA PHE A 207 -14.41 10.84 13.14
C PHE A 207 -13.90 10.61 14.57
N THR A 208 -13.98 11.62 15.43
CA THR A 208 -13.62 11.49 16.85
C THR A 208 -14.50 10.45 17.56
N SER A 209 -15.80 10.44 17.27
CA SER A 209 -16.73 9.44 17.80
C SER A 209 -16.39 8.04 17.31
N LEU A 210 -16.08 7.87 16.02
CA LEU A 210 -15.65 6.60 15.44
C LEU A 210 -14.42 6.05 16.17
N LEU A 211 -13.40 6.88 16.40
CA LEU A 211 -12.18 6.46 17.10
C LEU A 211 -12.47 6.03 18.56
N SER A 212 -13.36 6.74 19.25
CA SER A 212 -13.80 6.36 20.61
C SER A 212 -14.56 5.05 20.64
N GLU A 213 -15.43 4.81 19.66
CA GLU A 213 -16.22 3.58 19.53
C GLU A 213 -15.30 2.39 19.19
N LEU A 214 -14.35 2.56 18.27
CA LEU A 214 -13.31 1.56 17.95
C LEU A 214 -12.46 1.21 19.17
N ARG A 215 -11.96 2.21 19.92
CA ARG A 215 -11.18 1.96 21.13
C ARG A 215 -11.98 1.15 22.16
N THR A 216 -13.27 1.46 22.33
CA THR A 216 -14.14 0.71 23.23
C THR A 216 -14.29 -0.74 22.78
N ALA A 217 -14.53 -0.97 21.48
CA ALA A 217 -14.65 -2.31 20.91
C ALA A 217 -13.35 -3.13 21.05
N PHE A 218 -12.19 -2.51 20.84
CA PHE A 218 -10.89 -3.16 20.96
C PHE A 218 -10.55 -3.53 22.42
N ASN A 219 -10.90 -2.67 23.38
CA ASN A 219 -10.76 -3.00 24.81
C ASN A 219 -11.68 -4.16 25.22
N ASN A 220 -12.89 -4.21 24.66
CA ASN A 220 -13.83 -5.32 24.89
C ASN A 220 -13.32 -6.63 24.30
N LEU A 221 -12.81 -6.61 23.05
CA LEU A 221 -12.19 -7.77 22.41
C LEU A 221 -11.01 -8.29 23.23
N GLN A 222 -10.11 -7.39 23.65
CA GLN A 222 -8.98 -7.73 24.52
C GLN A 222 -9.45 -8.42 25.81
N THR A 223 -10.45 -7.84 26.48
CA THR A 223 -11.00 -8.39 27.74
C THR A 223 -11.64 -9.75 27.52
N GLN A 224 -12.40 -9.92 26.44
CA GLN A 224 -13.07 -11.17 26.09
C GLN A 224 -12.08 -12.30 25.81
N LYS A 225 -10.97 -11.99 25.13
CA LYS A 225 -9.91 -12.96 24.80
C LYS A 225 -8.92 -13.19 25.93
N GLY A 226 -8.88 -12.29 26.91
CA GLY A 226 -7.89 -12.33 27.99
C GLY A 226 -6.49 -11.95 27.51
N ASP A 227 -6.40 -11.16 26.43
CA ASP A 227 -5.13 -10.78 25.82
C ASP A 227 -4.36 -9.79 26.71
N ALA A 228 -3.07 -10.08 26.94
CA ALA A 228 -2.21 -9.21 27.74
C ALA A 228 -1.81 -7.92 27.01
N THR A 229 -1.75 -7.97 25.68
CA THR A 229 -1.41 -6.81 24.82
C THR A 229 -2.71 -6.15 24.33
N PRO A 230 -2.84 -4.81 24.38
CA PRO A 230 -3.95 -4.12 23.75
C PRO A 230 -3.93 -4.23 22.21
N TYR A 231 -5.09 -4.27 21.58
CA TYR A 231 -5.19 -4.03 20.14
C TYR A 231 -4.93 -2.55 19.84
N GLU A 232 -4.23 -2.29 18.74
CA GLU A 232 -3.81 -0.95 18.38
C GLU A 232 -4.86 -0.23 17.54
N LEU A 233 -4.97 1.08 17.75
CA LEU A 233 -5.79 1.96 16.92
C LEU A 233 -4.93 3.16 16.56
N THR A 234 -4.57 3.32 15.29
CA THR A 234 -3.77 4.45 14.83
C THR A 234 -4.56 5.29 13.83
N ALA A 235 -4.07 6.49 13.56
CA ALA A 235 -4.60 7.31 12.48
C ALA A 235 -3.48 8.04 11.76
N ALA A 236 -3.53 8.04 10.43
CA ALA A 236 -2.76 8.95 9.60
C ALA A 236 -3.39 10.35 9.68
N VAL A 237 -2.57 11.36 9.95
CA VAL A 237 -3.06 12.73 10.20
C VAL A 237 -2.25 13.78 9.47
N ALA A 238 -2.92 14.88 9.14
CA ALA A 238 -2.37 15.96 8.33
C ALA A 238 -1.27 16.76 9.04
N ALA A 239 -0.30 17.23 8.27
CA ALA A 239 0.67 18.24 8.73
C ALA A 239 0.35 19.67 8.27
N GLY A 240 -0.64 19.87 7.40
CA GLY A 240 -1.09 21.19 6.94
C GLY A 240 -2.18 21.79 7.81
N SER A 241 -2.11 23.09 8.08
CA SER A 241 -3.02 23.77 9.01
C SER A 241 -4.48 23.74 8.62
N ASP A 242 -4.75 23.81 7.33
CA ASP A 242 -6.12 23.85 6.81
C ASP A 242 -6.86 22.54 7.10
N ASN A 243 -6.12 21.45 7.31
CA ASN A 243 -6.67 20.14 7.62
C ASN A 243 -6.61 19.85 9.13
N TYR A 244 -5.44 20.02 9.77
CA TYR A 244 -5.32 19.65 11.19
C TYR A 244 -6.14 20.55 12.13
N ALA A 245 -6.57 21.73 11.68
CA ALA A 245 -7.41 22.63 12.46
C ALA A 245 -8.79 22.04 12.79
N PHE A 246 -9.25 21.04 12.03
CA PHE A 246 -10.50 20.32 12.31
C PHE A 246 -10.35 19.23 13.36
N TYR A 247 -9.15 18.75 13.67
CA TYR A 247 -8.99 17.62 14.58
C TYR A 247 -9.29 17.98 16.04
N GLN A 248 -10.11 17.14 16.70
CA GLN A 248 -10.36 17.22 18.14
C GLN A 248 -9.24 16.48 18.89
N VAL A 249 -8.04 17.08 18.86
CA VAL A 249 -6.77 16.40 19.18
C VAL A 249 -6.82 15.68 20.53
N LYS A 250 -7.26 16.35 21.61
CA LYS A 250 -7.33 15.75 22.95
C LYS A 250 -8.26 14.53 23.02
N GLN A 251 -9.41 14.58 22.36
CA GLN A 251 -10.39 13.51 22.35
C GLN A 251 -9.90 12.32 21.52
N MET A 252 -9.32 12.59 20.36
CA MET A 252 -8.66 11.58 19.53
C MET A 252 -7.47 10.93 20.27
N ASP A 253 -6.66 11.70 21.01
CA ASP A 253 -5.52 11.18 21.78
C ASP A 253 -5.96 10.17 22.85
N ALA A 254 -7.16 10.32 23.44
CA ALA A 254 -7.67 9.34 24.39
C ALA A 254 -7.93 7.96 23.76
N SER A 255 -8.15 7.92 22.44
CA SER A 255 -8.49 6.70 21.69
C SER A 255 -7.30 6.09 20.96
N LEU A 256 -6.40 6.91 20.41
CA LEU A 256 -5.31 6.41 19.57
C LEU A 256 -4.22 5.72 20.39
N THR A 257 -3.53 4.74 19.80
CA THR A 257 -2.24 4.21 20.26
C THR A 257 -1.12 5.13 19.74
N PHE A 258 -1.13 5.43 18.44
CA PHE A 258 -0.20 6.34 17.79
C PHE A 258 -0.91 7.26 16.79
N TRP A 259 -0.33 8.45 16.60
CA TRP A 259 -0.60 9.37 15.51
C TRP A 259 0.46 9.18 14.45
N ASN A 260 0.07 8.84 13.23
CA ASN A 260 0.98 8.75 12.09
C ASN A 260 0.94 10.11 11.35
N LEU A 261 1.74 11.08 11.79
CA LEU A 261 1.78 12.41 11.18
C LEU A 261 2.37 12.31 9.78
N MET A 262 1.57 12.58 8.74
CA MET A 262 2.01 12.60 7.34
C MET A 262 2.85 13.85 7.07
N ALA A 263 4.10 13.80 7.52
CA ALA A 263 5.04 14.92 7.50
C ALA A 263 5.79 15.05 6.15
N TYR A 264 5.04 14.92 5.07
CA TYR A 264 5.48 14.99 3.68
C TYR A 264 4.37 15.59 2.81
N ASP A 265 4.58 15.68 1.50
CA ASP A 265 3.65 16.30 0.56
C ASP A 265 3.35 17.77 0.86
N TYR A 266 4.35 18.53 1.31
CA TYR A 266 4.22 19.98 1.53
C TYR A 266 4.32 20.78 0.23
N ALA A 267 4.90 20.17 -0.81
CA ALA A 267 5.13 20.79 -2.11
C ALA A 267 4.94 19.77 -3.23
N GLY A 268 4.30 20.16 -4.31
CA GLY A 268 4.04 19.32 -5.47
C GLY A 268 3.38 20.12 -6.59
N SER A 269 2.73 19.43 -7.54
CA SER A 269 2.12 20.02 -8.74
C SER A 269 1.02 21.05 -8.46
N TRP A 270 0.51 21.10 -7.22
CA TRP A 270 -0.49 22.08 -6.79
C TRP A 270 0.10 23.45 -6.42
N LEU A 271 1.42 23.56 -6.26
CA LEU A 271 2.09 24.85 -6.06
C LEU A 271 2.41 25.53 -7.39
N THR A 272 2.63 26.85 -7.35
CA THR A 272 3.10 27.65 -8.48
C THR A 272 4.62 27.84 -8.49
N PHE A 273 5.32 27.28 -7.50
CA PHE A 273 6.77 27.34 -7.33
C PHE A 273 7.30 26.00 -6.81
N ALA A 274 8.57 25.70 -7.10
CA ALA A 274 9.26 24.52 -6.58
C ALA A 274 9.60 24.70 -5.10
N ASP A 275 9.42 23.68 -4.26
CA ASP A 275 9.80 23.74 -2.85
C ASP A 275 10.10 22.35 -2.26
N ASN A 276 10.54 22.32 -1.00
CA ASN A 276 10.77 21.10 -0.25
C ASN A 276 9.45 20.44 0.15
N GLN A 277 9.36 19.11 0.00
CA GLN A 277 8.13 18.38 0.31
C GLN A 277 8.00 17.93 1.77
N ALA A 278 9.08 17.94 2.57
CA ALA A 278 9.08 17.30 3.90
C ALA A 278 10.03 18.00 4.90
N ASN A 279 10.04 19.34 4.92
CA ASN A 279 10.92 20.12 5.82
C ASN A 279 10.50 20.05 7.30
N VAL A 280 11.46 19.84 8.21
CA VAL A 280 11.16 19.84 9.66
C VAL A 280 10.92 21.26 10.16
N TYR A 281 11.88 22.15 9.89
CA TYR A 281 11.78 23.57 10.20
C TYR A 281 11.59 24.39 8.91
N GLY A 282 11.51 25.72 9.04
CA GLY A 282 11.32 26.61 7.91
C GLY A 282 9.87 26.59 7.38
N GLY A 283 9.71 26.40 6.07
CA GLY A 283 8.39 26.36 5.43
C GLY A 283 7.73 27.72 5.30
N THR A 284 8.49 28.81 5.18
CA THR A 284 7.92 30.18 5.08
C THR A 284 7.07 30.35 3.82
N ARG A 285 7.41 29.70 2.71
CA ARG A 285 6.69 29.83 1.43
C ARG A 285 5.36 29.06 1.42
N THR A 286 5.36 27.83 1.93
CA THR A 286 4.18 26.96 1.98
C THR A 286 3.35 27.15 3.25
N ASN A 287 3.91 27.84 4.25
CA ASN A 287 3.42 27.90 5.63
C ASN A 287 3.32 26.53 6.35
N VAL A 288 3.94 25.49 5.82
CA VAL A 288 3.91 24.13 6.40
C VAL A 288 5.31 23.68 6.81
N SER A 289 5.44 23.11 8.01
CA SER A 289 6.64 22.39 8.46
C SER A 289 6.25 21.35 9.50
N THR A 290 7.06 20.29 9.63
CA THR A 290 6.80 19.24 10.61
C THR A 290 6.76 19.79 12.04
N ASP A 291 7.69 20.70 12.40
CA ASP A 291 7.74 21.25 13.76
C ASP A 291 6.54 22.14 14.10
N LYS A 292 5.99 22.86 13.12
CA LYS A 292 4.73 23.60 13.30
C LYS A 292 3.57 22.66 13.59
N ALA A 293 3.44 21.57 12.81
CA ALA A 293 2.40 20.57 13.02
C ALA A 293 2.55 19.90 14.40
N VAL A 294 3.73 19.36 14.72
CA VAL A 294 4.01 18.74 16.02
C VAL A 294 3.68 19.70 17.17
N THR A 295 4.09 20.97 17.07
CA THR A 295 3.78 21.98 18.09
C THR A 295 2.27 22.19 18.24
N PHE A 296 1.51 22.22 17.14
CA PHE A 296 0.05 22.30 17.19
C PHE A 296 -0.57 21.09 17.91
N TYR A 297 -0.19 19.86 17.55
CA TYR A 297 -0.74 18.65 18.17
C TYR A 297 -0.47 18.63 19.68
N LEU A 298 0.77 18.92 20.09
CA LEU A 298 1.14 18.96 21.50
C LEU A 298 0.38 20.05 22.28
N ALA A 299 0.26 21.25 21.70
CA ALA A 299 -0.49 22.35 22.31
C ALA A 299 -2.00 22.06 22.46
N ASN A 300 -2.54 21.17 21.61
CA ASN A 300 -3.96 20.78 21.62
C ASN A 300 -4.21 19.43 22.32
N GLY A 301 -3.23 18.90 23.05
CA GLY A 301 -3.42 17.78 23.98
C GLY A 301 -3.01 16.41 23.45
N ALA A 302 -2.28 16.32 22.34
CA ALA A 302 -1.65 15.07 21.94
C ALA A 302 -0.50 14.72 22.90
N THR A 303 -0.35 13.44 23.22
CA THR A 303 0.79 12.95 23.98
C THR A 303 2.01 12.80 23.05
N ALA A 304 3.14 13.45 23.38
CA ALA A 304 4.36 13.41 22.55
C ALA A 304 4.80 11.98 22.18
N GLY A 305 4.88 11.11 23.19
CA GLY A 305 5.26 9.69 23.01
C GLY A 305 4.23 8.83 22.25
N LYS A 306 3.23 9.45 21.62
CA LYS A 306 2.29 8.81 20.69
C LYS A 306 2.43 9.31 19.25
N ILE A 307 3.23 10.32 18.97
CA ILE A 307 3.34 10.89 17.62
C ILE A 307 4.51 10.23 16.87
N ASN A 308 4.20 9.56 15.77
CA ASN A 308 5.18 9.12 14.77
C ASN A 308 5.33 10.22 13.72
N VAL A 309 6.56 10.53 13.34
CA VAL A 309 6.84 11.49 12.25
C VAL A 309 7.00 10.73 10.94
N GLY A 310 6.16 11.07 9.96
CA GLY A 310 6.20 10.55 8.60
C GLY A 310 7.49 10.95 7.85
N ILE A 311 8.08 10.01 7.12
CA ILE A 311 9.23 10.20 6.25
C ILE A 311 8.88 9.64 4.87
N PRO A 312 8.96 10.45 3.79
CA PRO A 312 8.66 9.97 2.45
C PRO A 312 9.81 9.11 1.92
N LEU A 313 9.48 7.94 1.40
CA LEU A 313 10.38 7.08 0.63
C LEU A 313 10.31 7.41 -0.87
N TYR A 314 10.05 8.67 -1.21
CA TYR A 314 9.93 9.15 -2.59
C TYR A 314 10.33 10.62 -2.68
N GLY A 315 10.56 11.07 -3.90
CA GLY A 315 10.85 12.46 -4.24
C GLY A 315 9.75 13.10 -5.05
N ARG A 316 9.53 14.40 -4.84
CA ARG A 316 8.64 15.23 -5.65
C ARG A 316 9.43 16.16 -6.57
N ALA A 317 9.08 16.13 -7.85
CA ALA A 317 9.87 16.75 -8.90
C ALA A 317 9.24 18.02 -9.50
N PHE A 318 10.11 18.91 -9.97
CA PHE A 318 9.79 20.16 -10.63
C PHE A 318 10.79 20.37 -11.77
N GLU A 319 10.30 20.55 -12.99
CA GLU A 319 11.11 20.76 -14.20
C GLU A 319 11.12 22.24 -14.62
N ASN A 320 12.11 22.61 -15.44
CA ASN A 320 12.26 23.96 -15.96
C ASN A 320 12.25 25.03 -14.85
N THR A 321 12.85 24.70 -13.71
CA THR A 321 12.95 25.61 -12.55
C THR A 321 14.40 26.00 -12.29
N THR A 322 14.61 27.19 -11.75
CA THR A 322 15.94 27.64 -11.29
C THR A 322 16.25 27.20 -9.86
N GLY A 323 15.31 26.52 -9.18
CA GLY A 323 15.49 25.97 -7.84
C GLY A 323 14.36 26.34 -6.88
N LEU A 324 14.58 26.11 -5.57
CA LEU A 324 13.59 26.35 -4.53
C LEU A 324 13.07 27.80 -4.53
N GLY A 325 11.75 27.95 -4.46
CA GLY A 325 11.02 29.21 -4.48
C GLY A 325 10.84 29.83 -5.88
N ALA A 326 11.41 29.23 -6.94
CA ALA A 326 11.22 29.70 -8.30
C ALA A 326 10.01 29.02 -8.97
N PRO A 327 9.38 29.66 -9.97
CA PRO A 327 8.43 28.99 -10.85
C PRO A 327 9.02 27.74 -11.49
N TYR A 328 8.15 26.85 -11.95
CA TYR A 328 8.51 25.63 -12.68
C TYR A 328 7.52 25.42 -13.84
N ASN A 329 7.87 24.54 -14.77
CA ASN A 329 6.97 24.09 -15.83
C ASN A 329 7.17 22.59 -16.07
N GLY A 330 6.19 21.79 -15.65
CA GLY A 330 6.30 20.33 -15.65
C GLY A 330 6.82 19.78 -14.33
N VAL A 331 6.46 18.53 -14.04
CA VAL A 331 6.89 17.81 -12.84
C VAL A 331 7.66 16.53 -13.20
N GLY A 332 7.95 16.32 -14.48
CA GLY A 332 8.57 15.11 -14.98
C GLY A 332 7.66 13.87 -14.91
N PRO A 333 8.11 12.76 -15.51
CA PRO A 333 7.34 11.52 -15.63
C PRO A 333 7.20 10.75 -14.31
N GLY A 334 8.18 10.85 -13.40
CA GLY A 334 8.25 10.02 -12.20
C GLY A 334 8.49 8.52 -12.48
N THR A 335 8.61 7.72 -11.42
CA THR A 335 8.62 6.24 -11.51
C THR A 335 7.37 5.60 -10.92
N ILE A 336 6.66 6.33 -10.04
CA ILE A 336 5.39 5.89 -9.45
C ILE A 336 4.24 6.47 -10.27
N GLN A 337 4.26 7.78 -10.43
CA GLN A 337 3.35 8.57 -11.25
C GLN A 337 4.03 9.90 -11.61
N ALA A 338 3.44 10.66 -12.54
CA ALA A 338 3.94 11.99 -12.91
C ALA A 338 4.24 12.84 -11.65
N GLY A 339 5.45 13.40 -11.60
CA GLY A 339 5.90 14.20 -10.46
C GLY A 339 6.48 13.43 -9.26
N ILE A 340 6.44 12.09 -9.25
CA ILE A 340 6.84 11.29 -8.08
C ILE A 340 7.85 10.21 -8.47
N TYR A 341 9.05 10.30 -7.91
CA TYR A 341 10.14 9.35 -8.10
C TYR A 341 10.35 8.51 -6.84
N SER A 342 10.46 7.19 -6.99
CA SER A 342 10.82 6.26 -5.92
C SER A 342 12.20 6.63 -5.35
N TYR A 343 12.37 6.61 -4.03
CA TYR A 343 13.66 6.95 -3.42
C TYR A 343 14.80 6.06 -3.91
N ASN A 344 14.51 4.79 -4.19
CA ASN A 344 15.49 3.83 -4.70
C ASN A 344 16.11 4.16 -6.06
N VAL A 345 15.54 5.11 -6.83
CA VAL A 345 16.15 5.61 -8.08
C VAL A 345 16.83 6.98 -7.92
N LEU A 346 16.81 7.57 -6.72
CA LEU A 346 17.33 8.91 -6.46
C LEU A 346 18.76 8.87 -5.89
N PRO A 347 19.62 9.86 -6.20
CA PRO A 347 19.40 10.97 -7.13
C PRO A 347 19.36 10.50 -8.61
N LEU A 348 18.63 11.23 -9.44
CA LEU A 348 18.62 10.99 -10.89
C LEU A 348 20.00 11.28 -11.49
N SER A 349 20.33 10.56 -12.57
CA SER A 349 21.62 10.73 -13.25
C SER A 349 21.82 12.16 -13.76
N GLY A 350 22.95 12.77 -13.40
CA GLY A 350 23.31 14.15 -13.72
C GLY A 350 22.93 15.17 -12.64
N ALA A 351 22.12 14.78 -11.65
CA ALA A 351 21.74 15.67 -10.57
C ALA A 351 22.80 15.72 -9.45
N THR A 352 22.95 16.89 -8.83
CA THR A 352 23.74 17.09 -7.62
C THR A 352 22.82 17.16 -6.41
N VAL A 353 23.19 16.54 -5.29
CA VAL A 353 22.41 16.55 -4.04
C VAL A 353 22.78 17.76 -3.18
N PHE A 354 21.78 18.43 -2.64
CA PHE A 354 21.89 19.58 -1.74
C PHE A 354 21.14 19.28 -0.45
N GLU A 355 21.80 19.50 0.68
CA GLU A 355 21.24 19.30 2.01
C GLU A 355 21.26 20.62 2.79
N ASN A 356 20.19 20.89 3.55
CA ASN A 356 20.10 22.00 4.48
C ASN A 356 19.78 21.43 5.86
N THR A 357 20.78 21.46 6.75
CA THR A 357 20.68 20.92 8.11
C THR A 357 19.95 21.87 9.08
N THR A 358 19.76 23.14 8.71
CA THR A 358 18.98 24.10 9.52
C THR A 358 17.49 23.79 9.41
N ASP A 359 16.98 23.61 8.18
CA ASP A 359 15.58 23.27 7.95
C ASP A 359 15.31 21.75 7.97
N ILE A 360 16.37 20.94 7.98
CA ILE A 360 16.38 19.48 7.85
C ILE A 360 15.64 19.07 6.57
N THR A 361 16.28 19.34 5.45
CA THR A 361 15.75 19.09 4.10
C THR A 361 16.85 18.69 3.14
N SER A 362 16.46 18.00 2.07
CA SER A 362 17.31 17.77 0.92
C SER A 362 16.53 17.82 -0.40
N TYR A 363 17.26 18.10 -1.46
CA TYR A 363 16.81 17.95 -2.84
C TYR A 363 18.00 17.62 -3.75
N SER A 364 17.76 17.02 -4.90
CA SER A 364 18.73 16.98 -5.99
C SER A 364 18.36 17.96 -7.09
N TYR A 365 19.34 18.53 -7.77
CA TYR A 365 19.14 19.43 -8.91
C TYR A 365 20.07 19.11 -10.07
N ASP A 366 19.50 18.95 -11.26
CA ASP A 366 20.23 18.88 -12.53
C ASP A 366 20.13 20.24 -13.24
N ALA A 367 21.20 21.03 -13.18
CA ALA A 367 21.25 22.37 -13.76
C ALA A 367 21.13 22.39 -15.29
N SER A 368 21.46 21.28 -15.96
CA SER A 368 21.36 21.19 -17.43
C SER A 368 19.91 21.01 -17.90
N LYS A 369 19.07 20.40 -17.06
CA LYS A 369 17.64 20.17 -17.31
C LYS A 369 16.73 21.16 -16.59
N GLY A 370 17.26 21.86 -15.58
CA GLY A 370 16.43 22.61 -14.63
C GLY A 370 15.48 21.69 -13.85
N GLU A 371 15.93 20.48 -13.52
CA GLU A 371 15.14 19.46 -12.82
C GLU A 371 15.51 19.42 -11.34
N LEU A 372 14.54 19.73 -10.47
CA LEU A 372 14.66 19.62 -9.02
C LEU A 372 13.82 18.45 -8.52
N VAL A 373 14.36 17.61 -7.64
CA VAL A 373 13.61 16.57 -6.92
C VAL A 373 13.84 16.72 -5.42
N SER A 374 12.80 17.03 -4.64
CA SER A 374 12.87 17.10 -3.18
C SER A 374 12.57 15.74 -2.56
N TYR A 375 13.48 15.19 -1.76
CA TYR A 375 13.39 13.89 -1.09
C TYR A 375 14.36 13.86 0.11
N ASP A 376 14.22 12.90 1.02
CA ASP A 376 15.15 12.74 2.14
C ASP A 376 16.35 11.85 1.78
N THR A 377 17.55 12.27 2.16
CA THR A 377 18.77 11.44 2.15
C THR A 377 18.93 10.68 3.48
N PRO A 378 19.86 9.70 3.58
CA PRO A 378 20.15 9.06 4.86
C PRO A 378 20.62 10.05 5.95
N HIS A 379 21.34 11.11 5.57
CA HIS A 379 21.74 12.14 6.53
C HIS A 379 20.53 12.97 7.01
N ILE A 380 19.62 13.37 6.11
CA ILE A 380 18.39 14.05 6.51
C ILE A 380 17.47 13.15 7.34
N ALA A 381 17.34 11.87 7.00
CA ALA A 381 16.60 10.89 7.81
C ALA A 381 17.22 10.72 9.21
N THR A 382 18.56 10.74 9.32
CA THR A 382 19.27 10.73 10.61
C THR A 382 18.88 11.95 11.46
N LEU A 383 18.91 13.15 10.87
CA LEU A 383 18.53 14.39 11.56
C LEU A 383 17.04 14.40 11.96
N LYS A 384 16.15 13.84 11.14
CA LYS A 384 14.72 13.65 11.49
C LYS A 384 14.53 12.69 12.67
N ALA A 385 15.25 11.59 12.70
CA ALA A 385 15.22 10.67 13.85
C ALA A 385 15.77 11.33 15.13
N GLN A 386 16.82 12.16 15.03
CA GLN A 386 17.31 12.94 16.15
C GLN A 386 16.30 14.00 16.61
N TYR A 387 15.57 14.63 15.69
CA TYR A 387 14.46 15.52 16.01
C TYR A 387 13.38 14.78 16.82
N VAL A 388 12.95 13.58 16.37
CA VAL A 388 11.99 12.72 17.08
C VAL A 388 12.46 12.44 18.51
N GLN A 389 13.70 12.01 18.69
CA GLN A 389 14.28 11.77 20.03
C GLN A 389 14.29 13.03 20.90
N SER A 390 14.72 14.17 20.34
CA SER A 390 14.83 15.44 21.07
C SER A 390 13.48 15.97 21.57
N LYS A 391 12.40 15.64 20.86
CA LYS A 391 11.02 16.04 21.16
C LYS A 391 10.28 14.99 22.00
N GLY A 392 10.90 13.85 22.30
CA GLY A 392 10.28 12.74 23.03
C GLY A 392 9.09 12.12 22.28
N LEU A 393 9.17 12.12 20.94
CA LEU A 393 8.13 11.57 20.07
C LEU A 393 8.21 10.04 20.01
N ALA A 394 7.15 9.39 19.52
CA ALA A 394 7.04 7.93 19.52
C ALA A 394 8.05 7.27 18.57
N GLY A 395 8.31 7.87 17.40
CA GLY A 395 9.13 7.24 16.37
C GLY A 395 8.90 7.80 14.97
N SER A 396 9.09 6.94 13.97
CA SER A 396 8.90 7.25 12.55
C SER A 396 7.85 6.37 11.88
N MET A 397 7.21 6.94 10.86
CA MET A 397 6.33 6.24 9.92
C MET A 397 6.84 6.48 8.48
N PHE A 398 6.74 5.50 7.58
CA PHE A 398 7.26 5.61 6.21
C PHE A 398 6.20 5.31 5.14
N TRP A 399 6.17 6.12 4.07
CA TRP A 399 5.38 5.89 2.86
C TRP A 399 6.27 5.86 1.61
N ASP A 400 6.37 4.77 0.85
CA ASP A 400 5.96 3.40 1.18
C ASP A 400 7.12 2.42 0.97
N LEU A 401 7.05 1.23 1.58
CA LEU A 401 8.20 0.30 1.67
C LEU A 401 8.77 -0.11 0.31
N SER A 402 7.97 -0.09 -0.76
CA SER A 402 8.41 -0.54 -2.09
C SER A 402 9.50 0.34 -2.70
N THR A 403 9.64 1.56 -2.20
CA THR A 403 10.51 2.58 -2.78
C THR A 403 11.75 2.89 -1.94
N ASP A 404 11.95 2.24 -0.80
CA ASP A 404 13.18 2.38 -0.03
C ASP A 404 14.39 1.75 -0.75
N LYS A 405 15.58 2.22 -0.41
CA LYS A 405 16.83 1.51 -0.77
C LYS A 405 17.09 0.37 0.20
N THR A 406 18.06 -0.46 -0.15
CA THR A 406 18.57 -1.53 0.73
C THR A 406 19.92 -1.15 1.31
N GLY A 407 20.36 -1.90 2.33
CA GLY A 407 21.69 -1.70 2.94
C GLY A 407 21.81 -0.37 3.68
N SER A 408 23.00 0.26 3.60
CA SER A 408 23.30 1.51 4.32
C SER A 408 22.50 2.71 3.86
N ASP A 409 21.89 2.64 2.67
CA ASP A 409 21.11 3.74 2.11
C ASP A 409 19.62 3.60 2.43
N SER A 410 19.17 2.53 3.08
CA SER A 410 17.77 2.41 3.53
C SER A 410 17.45 3.53 4.53
N LEU A 411 16.41 4.32 4.27
CA LEU A 411 15.98 5.34 5.22
C LEU A 411 15.33 4.70 6.45
N VAL A 412 14.59 3.60 6.25
CA VAL A 412 13.97 2.82 7.35
C VAL A 412 15.06 2.25 8.27
N GLY A 413 16.11 1.65 7.70
CA GLY A 413 17.24 1.12 8.45
C GLY A 413 18.05 2.22 9.14
N THR A 414 18.23 3.37 8.47
CA THR A 414 18.97 4.53 9.01
C THR A 414 18.31 5.08 10.27
N THR A 415 17.00 5.34 10.26
CA THR A 415 16.31 5.88 11.44
C THR A 415 16.26 4.86 12.59
N ALA A 416 16.04 3.57 12.28
CA ALA A 416 16.12 2.50 13.28
C ALA A 416 17.48 2.47 13.97
N GLY A 417 18.57 2.68 13.21
CA GLY A 417 19.93 2.78 13.74
C GLY A 417 20.12 3.95 14.71
N VAL A 418 19.49 5.10 14.45
CA VAL A 418 19.51 6.26 15.36
C VAL A 418 18.73 5.98 16.64
N TYR A 419 17.58 5.31 16.53
CA TYR A 419 16.76 4.95 17.69
C TYR A 419 17.42 3.90 18.58
N GLY A 420 18.15 2.96 17.99
CA GLY A 420 18.82 1.86 18.67
C GLY A 420 17.85 0.83 19.23
N SER A 421 17.06 1.20 20.24
CA SER A 421 16.03 0.33 20.83
C SER A 421 14.66 0.63 20.26
N LEU A 422 14.10 -0.36 19.55
CA LEU A 422 12.74 -0.31 19.01
C LEU A 422 11.73 -0.95 19.97
N ASP A 423 10.44 -0.66 19.77
CA ASP A 423 9.35 -1.28 20.53
C ASP A 423 9.41 -2.82 20.48
N GLN A 424 9.34 -3.43 21.66
CA GLN A 424 9.42 -4.87 21.88
C GLN A 424 8.08 -5.49 22.29
N THR A 425 7.01 -4.70 22.32
CA THR A 425 5.65 -5.17 22.64
C THR A 425 5.27 -6.31 21.71
N GLN A 426 4.85 -7.42 22.31
CA GLN A 426 4.52 -8.64 21.57
C GLN A 426 3.24 -8.46 20.75
N ASN A 427 3.27 -8.93 19.51
CA ASN A 427 2.12 -9.04 18.64
C ASN A 427 1.16 -10.16 19.09
N HIS A 428 -0.06 -10.07 18.58
CA HIS A 428 -1.13 -11.05 18.72
C HIS A 428 -0.96 -12.17 17.69
N ILE A 429 -1.12 -13.41 18.13
CA ILE A 429 -1.02 -14.61 17.27
C ILE A 429 -2.16 -15.61 17.51
N ASP A 430 -3.01 -15.37 18.50
CA ASP A 430 -4.14 -16.24 18.83
C ASP A 430 -5.43 -15.64 18.27
N TYR A 431 -5.98 -16.26 17.21
CA TYR A 431 -7.19 -15.80 16.52
C TYR A 431 -8.15 -16.98 16.31
N PRO A 432 -8.68 -17.57 17.41
CA PRO A 432 -9.40 -18.83 17.36
C PRO A 432 -10.75 -18.74 16.64
N ASN A 433 -11.27 -17.52 16.45
CA ASN A 433 -12.53 -17.27 15.75
C ASN A 433 -12.36 -16.87 14.28
N SER A 434 -11.12 -16.82 13.77
CA SER A 434 -10.87 -16.48 12.37
C SER A 434 -11.70 -17.38 11.44
N LYS A 435 -12.24 -16.84 10.35
CA LYS A 435 -12.84 -17.67 9.29
C LYS A 435 -11.83 -18.55 8.55
N TRP A 436 -10.53 -18.22 8.62
CA TRP A 436 -9.46 -18.92 7.91
C TRP A 436 -8.84 -20.01 8.80
N ASP A 437 -8.90 -21.27 8.35
CA ASP A 437 -8.43 -22.44 9.07
C ASP A 437 -6.94 -22.32 9.44
N ASN A 438 -6.12 -21.84 8.51
CA ASN A 438 -4.70 -21.67 8.73
C ASN A 438 -4.35 -20.49 9.65
N ILE A 439 -5.17 -19.44 9.76
CA ILE A 439 -5.01 -18.40 10.78
C ILE A 439 -5.42 -18.93 12.15
N ARG A 440 -6.58 -19.59 12.27
CA ARG A 440 -7.04 -20.21 13.54
C ARG A 440 -6.00 -21.16 14.13
N ASN A 441 -5.37 -21.97 13.28
CA ASN A 441 -4.37 -22.95 13.69
C ASN A 441 -2.95 -22.39 13.72
N ASN A 442 -2.79 -21.07 13.64
CA ASN A 442 -1.51 -20.37 13.73
C ASN A 442 -0.46 -20.91 12.72
N MET A 443 -0.89 -21.06 11.45
CA MET A 443 -0.11 -21.65 10.36
C MET A 443 0.48 -23.03 10.68
N GLY A 444 -0.22 -23.81 11.52
CA GLY A 444 0.21 -25.13 12.00
C GLY A 444 1.25 -25.08 13.12
N GLN A 445 1.60 -23.90 13.64
CA GLN A 445 2.56 -23.71 14.73
C GLN A 445 1.90 -23.67 16.11
N GLY A 446 0.57 -23.61 16.18
CA GLY A 446 -0.17 -23.76 17.43
C GLY A 446 -0.11 -25.20 17.92
N GLY A 447 0.54 -25.45 19.06
CA GLY A 447 0.55 -26.77 19.70
C GLY A 447 -0.88 -27.27 19.96
N SER A 448 -1.10 -28.58 19.75
CA SER A 448 -2.40 -29.26 19.91
C SER A 448 -3.21 -28.77 21.12
N GLY A 449 -4.21 -27.92 20.85
CA GLY A 449 -5.22 -27.50 21.79
C GLY A 449 -6.61 -27.75 21.19
N SER A 450 -7.12 -28.96 21.40
CA SER A 450 -8.50 -29.38 21.13
C SER A 450 -8.97 -29.41 19.67
N SER A 451 -8.53 -30.44 18.93
CA SER A 451 -9.32 -30.98 17.82
C SER A 451 -10.59 -31.63 18.39
N SER A 452 -11.73 -30.93 18.34
CA SER A 452 -13.03 -31.61 18.38
C SER A 452 -13.35 -32.12 16.97
N SER A 453 -12.85 -33.32 16.67
CA SER A 453 -13.25 -34.07 15.49
C SER A 453 -14.68 -34.60 15.70
N THR A 454 -15.67 -34.02 15.03
CA THR A 454 -16.96 -34.68 14.79
C THR A 454 -16.95 -35.31 13.41
N SER A 455 -16.45 -36.54 13.35
CA SER A 455 -16.65 -37.46 12.23
C SER A 455 -18.08 -38.00 12.22
N ALA A 456 -18.72 -38.01 11.05
CA ALA A 456 -19.93 -38.77 10.74
C ALA A 456 -19.92 -39.14 9.23
N PRO A 457 -20.58 -40.25 8.82
CA PRO A 457 -19.97 -41.23 7.92
C PRO A 457 -20.43 -41.17 6.45
N SER A 458 -19.62 -41.85 5.63
CA SER A 458 -19.71 -42.15 4.21
C SER A 458 -20.93 -42.95 3.72
N SER A 459 -21.38 -42.69 2.48
CA SER A 459 -21.36 -43.59 1.28
C SER A 459 -22.52 -43.28 0.31
N PRO A 460 -22.61 -43.91 -0.89
CA PRO A 460 -21.89 -43.59 -2.13
C PRO A 460 -22.87 -43.40 -3.33
N THR A 461 -22.41 -43.08 -4.53
CA THR A 461 -22.88 -43.69 -5.81
C THR A 461 -21.94 -43.31 -6.97
N SER A 462 -21.61 -44.34 -7.74
CA SER A 462 -20.81 -44.44 -8.97
C SER A 462 -21.37 -43.62 -10.15
N THR A 463 -20.71 -43.38 -11.29
CA THR A 463 -20.02 -44.31 -12.21
C THR A 463 -19.37 -43.48 -13.36
N PRO A 464 -18.53 -44.08 -14.24
CA PRO A 464 -17.33 -43.46 -14.82
C PRO A 464 -17.46 -43.11 -16.31
N VAL A 465 -16.52 -42.28 -16.83
CA VAL A 465 -16.02 -42.46 -18.21
C VAL A 465 -14.58 -41.95 -18.36
N THR A 466 -13.71 -42.83 -18.87
CA THR A 466 -12.39 -42.57 -19.49
C THR A 466 -12.63 -42.53 -21.01
N PRO A 467 -11.95 -41.72 -21.87
CA PRO A 467 -10.64 -42.13 -22.39
C PRO A 467 -9.64 -41.03 -22.84
N THR A 468 -8.37 -41.37 -22.67
CA THR A 468 -7.28 -41.39 -23.68
C THR A 468 -6.82 -40.12 -24.41
N SER A 469 -5.51 -39.90 -24.27
CA SER A 469 -4.58 -39.05 -25.02
C SER A 469 -4.49 -39.32 -26.53
N THR A 470 -4.36 -38.29 -27.36
CA THR A 470 -3.32 -38.26 -28.42
C THR A 470 -3.05 -36.84 -28.94
N SER A 471 -1.77 -36.56 -29.19
CA SER A 471 -1.18 -35.36 -29.78
C SER A 471 -1.47 -35.20 -31.28
N THR A 472 -1.60 -33.96 -31.77
CA THR A 472 -0.98 -33.53 -33.04
C THR A 472 -0.96 -32.01 -33.18
N SER A 473 0.19 -31.49 -33.62
CA SER A 473 0.46 -30.09 -33.96
C SER A 473 -0.08 -29.73 -35.34
N ALA A 474 -0.62 -28.51 -35.52
CA ALA A 474 -0.52 -27.73 -36.76
C ALA A 474 -0.97 -26.28 -36.54
N SER A 475 -0.16 -25.35 -37.05
CA SER A 475 -0.40 -23.91 -37.17
C SER A 475 -1.24 -23.60 -38.42
N THR A 476 -2.15 -22.60 -38.35
CA THR A 476 -2.26 -21.44 -39.27
C THR A 476 -3.52 -20.60 -38.96
N SER A 477 -3.36 -19.26 -38.89
CA SER A 477 -4.42 -18.21 -38.83
C SER A 477 -5.18 -18.02 -40.16
N PRO A 478 -6.13 -17.06 -40.28
CA PRO A 478 -7.30 -16.78 -39.45
C PRO A 478 -8.60 -16.86 -40.28
N THR A 479 -9.72 -17.25 -39.68
CA THR A 479 -11.03 -17.07 -40.32
C THR A 479 -12.08 -16.57 -39.34
N SER A 480 -12.79 -15.54 -39.76
CA SER A 480 -14.02 -14.99 -39.19
C SER A 480 -15.00 -16.11 -38.79
N GLY A 481 -15.13 -16.35 -37.48
CA GLY A 481 -15.90 -17.47 -36.93
C GLY A 481 -17.41 -17.23 -36.89
N SER A 482 -18.16 -18.27 -37.25
CA SER A 482 -19.58 -18.47 -36.89
C SER A 482 -19.68 -19.24 -35.56
N GLY A 483 -20.68 -18.97 -34.72
CA GLY A 483 -20.85 -19.64 -33.42
C GLY A 483 -20.42 -18.76 -32.23
N LEU A 484 -19.91 -19.37 -31.14
CA LEU A 484 -19.53 -18.69 -29.88
C LEU A 484 -18.50 -17.55 -30.09
N CYS A 485 -17.73 -17.61 -31.17
CA CYS A 485 -16.68 -16.65 -31.49
C CYS A 485 -17.12 -15.50 -32.41
N ALA A 486 -18.40 -15.43 -32.76
CA ALA A 486 -18.91 -14.41 -33.67
C ALA A 486 -18.74 -13.00 -33.07
N GLY A 487 -17.97 -12.14 -33.75
CA GLY A 487 -17.73 -10.75 -33.33
C GLY A 487 -16.68 -10.56 -32.22
N VAL A 488 -16.03 -11.63 -31.75
CA VAL A 488 -14.97 -11.55 -30.75
C VAL A 488 -13.60 -11.44 -31.44
N SER A 489 -12.82 -10.43 -31.06
CA SER A 489 -11.51 -10.17 -31.66
C SER A 489 -10.49 -11.25 -31.29
N ALA A 490 -9.51 -11.49 -32.18
CA ALA A 490 -8.38 -12.36 -31.86
C ALA A 490 -7.57 -11.79 -30.69
N TRP A 491 -7.03 -12.67 -29.85
CA TRP A 491 -6.15 -12.28 -28.76
C TRP A 491 -4.91 -11.58 -29.30
N SER A 492 -4.55 -10.46 -28.68
CA SER A 492 -3.36 -9.68 -28.99
C SER A 492 -2.52 -9.54 -27.73
N SER A 493 -1.23 -9.82 -27.84
CA SER A 493 -0.28 -9.66 -26.74
C SER A 493 -0.08 -8.22 -26.29
N SER A 494 -0.53 -7.24 -27.09
CA SER A 494 -0.44 -5.80 -26.80
C SER A 494 -1.81 -5.18 -26.50
N ALA A 495 -2.85 -6.00 -26.37
CA ALA A 495 -4.16 -5.53 -25.96
C ALA A 495 -4.34 -5.81 -24.47
N VAL A 496 -4.92 -4.82 -23.78
CA VAL A 496 -5.34 -4.97 -22.39
C VAL A 496 -6.71 -5.64 -22.37
N TYR A 497 -6.85 -6.66 -21.54
CA TYR A 497 -8.11 -7.33 -21.26
C TYR A 497 -8.46 -7.21 -19.78
N THR A 498 -9.69 -6.81 -19.46
CA THR A 498 -10.20 -6.78 -18.08
C THR A 498 -11.09 -7.99 -17.80
N GLY A 499 -11.33 -8.29 -16.52
CA GLY A 499 -12.16 -9.43 -16.12
C GLY A 499 -13.51 -9.46 -16.84
N GLY A 500 -13.83 -10.60 -17.45
CA GLY A 500 -15.03 -10.83 -18.27
C GLY A 500 -14.86 -10.52 -19.77
N GLN A 501 -13.79 -9.85 -20.19
CA GLN A 501 -13.53 -9.62 -21.62
C GLN A 501 -13.07 -10.90 -22.32
N SER A 502 -13.45 -11.06 -23.59
CA SER A 502 -13.17 -12.28 -24.35
C SER A 502 -12.32 -12.03 -25.59
N ALA A 503 -11.52 -13.03 -25.96
CA ALA A 503 -10.68 -13.04 -27.14
C ALA A 503 -10.63 -14.43 -27.76
N THR A 504 -10.42 -14.53 -29.08
CA THR A 504 -10.21 -15.81 -29.76
C THR A 504 -8.73 -16.14 -29.86
N TYR A 505 -8.32 -17.34 -29.49
CA TYR A 505 -6.91 -17.76 -29.54
C TYR A 505 -6.81 -19.27 -29.77
N ASN A 506 -5.96 -19.69 -30.71
CA ASN A 506 -5.77 -21.09 -31.12
C ASN A 506 -7.06 -21.86 -31.50
N GLY A 507 -8.08 -21.14 -31.99
CA GLY A 507 -9.34 -21.76 -32.41
C GLY A 507 -10.38 -21.89 -31.30
N ASP A 508 -10.11 -21.39 -30.10
CA ASP A 508 -11.05 -21.40 -28.98
C ASP A 508 -11.41 -19.97 -28.54
N LEU A 509 -12.57 -19.82 -27.89
CA LEU A 509 -12.98 -18.60 -27.21
C LEU A 509 -12.44 -18.61 -25.78
N TRP A 510 -11.77 -17.53 -25.39
CA TRP A 510 -11.22 -17.38 -24.04
C TRP A 510 -11.80 -16.15 -23.37
N THR A 511 -12.08 -16.23 -22.07
CA THR A 511 -12.50 -15.09 -21.26
C THR A 511 -11.46 -14.82 -20.18
N ALA A 512 -11.00 -13.58 -20.08
CA ALA A 512 -10.07 -13.15 -19.04
C ALA A 512 -10.78 -13.16 -17.68
N SER A 513 -10.15 -13.77 -16.68
CA SER A 513 -10.67 -13.81 -15.31
C SER A 513 -10.44 -12.50 -14.56
N TRP A 514 -9.36 -11.78 -14.90
CA TRP A 514 -8.97 -10.49 -14.31
C TRP A 514 -8.15 -9.68 -15.33
N TRP A 515 -7.63 -8.51 -14.92
CA TRP A 515 -6.83 -7.64 -15.78
C TRP A 515 -5.56 -8.35 -16.29
N THR A 516 -5.27 -8.22 -17.58
CA THR A 516 -4.06 -8.76 -18.20
C THR A 516 -3.67 -7.99 -19.46
N GLU A 517 -2.36 -7.92 -19.70
CA GLU A 517 -1.77 -7.54 -20.98
C GLU A 517 -0.61 -8.51 -21.27
N GLY A 518 -0.64 -9.18 -22.42
CA GLY A 518 0.43 -10.09 -22.83
C GLY A 518 0.33 -11.53 -22.32
N ASP A 519 -0.50 -11.84 -21.33
CA ASP A 519 -0.71 -13.24 -20.92
C ASP A 519 -1.48 -13.99 -22.00
N THR A 520 -0.88 -15.07 -22.48
CA THR A 520 -1.43 -15.86 -23.59
C THR A 520 -2.55 -16.78 -23.10
N PRO A 521 -3.72 -16.84 -23.77
CA PRO A 521 -4.78 -17.78 -23.40
C PRO A 521 -4.31 -19.23 -23.47
N GLY A 522 -4.63 -20.02 -22.43
CA GLY A 522 -4.09 -21.36 -22.22
C GLY A 522 -2.66 -21.42 -21.66
N GLY A 523 -2.05 -20.27 -21.36
CA GLY A 523 -0.74 -20.18 -20.73
C GLY A 523 -0.73 -20.54 -19.23
N ALA A 524 0.46 -20.79 -18.69
CA ALA A 524 0.65 -21.24 -17.30
C ALA A 524 0.19 -20.22 -16.23
N ALA A 525 -0.10 -18.98 -16.63
CA ALA A 525 -0.55 -17.93 -15.72
C ALA A 525 -2.02 -18.08 -15.28
N GLY A 526 -2.81 -18.96 -15.92
CA GLY A 526 -4.19 -19.26 -15.50
C GLY A 526 -5.18 -18.10 -15.66
N VAL A 527 -4.77 -17.02 -16.32
CA VAL A 527 -5.53 -15.77 -16.49
C VAL A 527 -6.78 -15.94 -17.34
N TRP A 528 -6.76 -16.90 -18.26
CA TRP A 528 -7.81 -17.10 -19.25
C TRP A 528 -8.57 -18.40 -19.01
N VAL A 529 -9.89 -18.32 -19.03
CA VAL A 529 -10.78 -19.50 -18.98
C VAL A 529 -11.20 -19.87 -20.40
N ASP A 530 -10.91 -21.10 -20.80
CA ASP A 530 -11.37 -21.68 -22.06
C ASP A 530 -12.89 -21.84 -22.04
N LYS A 531 -13.57 -21.28 -23.04
CA LYS A 531 -15.02 -21.38 -23.23
C LYS A 531 -15.40 -22.33 -24.36
N GLY A 532 -14.41 -22.99 -24.97
CA GLY A 532 -14.58 -23.98 -26.02
C GLY A 532 -14.36 -23.45 -27.42
N LYS A 533 -14.49 -24.38 -28.38
CA LYS A 533 -14.09 -24.17 -29.76
C LYS A 533 -14.92 -23.13 -30.52
N CYS A 534 -14.21 -22.34 -31.31
CA CYS A 534 -14.70 -21.82 -32.58
C CYS A 534 -14.70 -22.97 -33.62
#